data_AF-A0A7S4NTR2-F1
#
_entry.id   AF-A0A7S4NTR2-F1
#
_cell.length_a   1.000
_cell.length_b   1.000
_cell.length_c   1.000
_cell.angle_alpha   90.00
_cell.angle_beta   90.00
_cell.angle_gamma   90.00
#
_symmetry.space_group_name_H-M   'P 1'
#
loop_
_entity.id
_entity.type
_entity.pdbx_description
1 polymer ?
#
loop_
_entity_poly.entity_id
_entity_poly.type
_entity_poly.pdbx_seq_one_letter_code
_entity_poly.pdbx_strand_id
1 'polypeptide(L)'
;EAKAGRRKPWWMKPLVEAITSNDVKLRNAMCSYALPVLARVLPKSMEMLFEELQEAPAGRREGGGGEGEQEEDESLWAMTAVIKVARRTGVGSEEMLSVSSEGMVRFLRRALSHVEDDMRLNGLEMICMQAKQTEAATRREVELVQDFLLLNMKSSSSHYRQRCMELLKKFFTRIRISSQHILTQARKAEKGTRDEKGRKIERPDEDRVRIVR
;
A
#
# COMPACT_ATOMS: atom_id res chain seq x y z
N GLU A 1 13.62 22.86 6.10
CA GLU A 1 12.99 22.92 7.44
C GLU A 1 13.33 21.65 8.19
N ALA A 2 14.09 21.77 9.28
CA ALA A 2 14.52 20.63 10.08
C ALA A 2 13.28 19.98 10.73
N LYS A 3 13.10 18.65 10.54
CA LYS A 3 12.08 17.86 11.24
C LYS A 3 12.30 18.04 12.75
N ALA A 4 11.56 18.95 13.38
CA ALA A 4 11.51 19.09 14.82
C ALA A 4 11.31 17.70 15.42
N GLY A 5 12.24 17.27 16.29
CA GLY A 5 12.31 15.92 16.81
C GLY A 5 10.99 15.51 17.45
N ARG A 6 10.17 14.76 16.70
CA ARG A 6 8.90 14.25 17.17
C ARG A 6 9.25 13.30 18.32
N ARG A 7 8.97 13.69 19.57
CA ARG A 7 9.27 12.85 20.74
C ARG A 7 8.54 11.53 20.56
N LYS A 8 9.32 10.45 20.38
CA LYS A 8 8.80 9.09 20.23
C LYS A 8 8.09 8.70 21.54
N PRO A 9 6.90 8.08 21.48
CA PRO A 9 6.24 7.58 22.68
C PRO A 9 7.12 6.56 23.41
N TRP A 10 7.07 6.56 24.74
CA TRP A 10 7.90 5.67 25.57
C TRP A 10 7.67 4.18 25.30
N TRP A 11 6.46 3.80 24.89
CA TRP A 11 6.09 2.43 24.54
C TRP A 11 6.58 1.98 23.15
N MET A 12 7.05 2.91 22.30
CA MET A 12 7.31 2.60 20.89
C MET A 12 8.52 1.69 20.72
N LYS A 13 9.63 1.99 21.42
CA LYS A 13 10.84 1.16 21.38
C LYS A 13 10.59 -0.30 21.83
N PRO A 14 10.04 -0.57 23.03
CA PRO A 14 9.80 -1.95 23.46
C PRO A 14 8.78 -2.68 22.58
N LEU A 15 7.81 -1.96 22.00
CA LEU A 15 6.89 -2.58 21.04
C LEU A 15 7.58 -2.97 19.74
N VAL A 16 8.41 -2.09 19.17
CA VAL A 16 9.20 -2.38 17.96
C VAL A 16 10.11 -3.58 18.19
N GLU A 17 10.84 -3.60 19.31
CA GLU A 17 11.69 -4.74 19.70
C GLU A 17 10.89 -6.05 19.83
N ALA A 18 9.66 -5.99 20.35
CA ALA A 18 8.83 -7.18 20.50
C ALA A 18 8.24 -7.68 19.17
N ILE A 19 7.85 -6.79 18.24
CA ILE A 19 7.31 -7.17 16.92
C ILE A 19 8.40 -7.51 15.90
N THR A 20 9.65 -7.11 16.14
CA THR A 20 10.82 -7.58 15.38
C THR A 20 11.56 -8.71 16.09
N SER A 21 11.05 -9.23 17.22
CA SER A 21 11.76 -10.26 17.97
C SER A 21 11.94 -11.56 17.18
N ASN A 22 13.08 -12.21 17.40
CA ASN A 22 13.35 -13.58 16.96
C ASN A 22 12.45 -14.64 17.63
N ASP A 23 11.84 -14.32 18.78
CA ASP A 23 10.82 -15.16 19.37
C ASP A 23 9.52 -15.07 18.56
N VAL A 24 9.30 -16.07 17.71
CA VAL A 24 8.11 -16.20 16.85
C VAL A 24 6.81 -16.17 17.66
N LYS A 25 6.78 -16.73 18.87
CA LYS A 25 5.57 -16.76 19.70
C LYS A 25 5.26 -15.36 20.22
N LEU A 26 6.27 -14.68 20.77
CA LEU A 26 6.14 -13.29 21.22
C LEU A 26 5.70 -12.39 20.06
N ARG A 27 6.43 -12.44 18.95
CA ARG A 27 6.14 -11.64 17.75
C ARG A 27 4.71 -11.85 17.26
N ASN A 28 4.28 -13.10 17.10
CA ASN A 28 2.93 -13.41 16.64
C ASN A 28 1.86 -12.96 17.63
N ALA A 29 2.10 -13.10 18.94
CA ALA A 29 1.19 -12.61 19.96
C ALA A 29 1.07 -11.08 19.93
N MET A 30 2.18 -10.36 19.81
CA MET A 30 2.18 -8.90 19.71
C MET A 30 1.46 -8.41 18.46
N CYS A 31 1.73 -9.02 17.30
CA CYS A 31 1.06 -8.67 16.05
C CYS A 31 -0.44 -9.01 16.07
N SER A 32 -0.85 -10.09 16.72
CA SER A 32 -2.24 -10.57 16.71
C SER A 32 -3.12 -9.93 17.77
N TYR A 33 -2.55 -9.55 18.92
CA TYR A 33 -3.31 -9.06 20.07
C TYR A 33 -2.99 -7.62 20.42
N ALA A 34 -1.71 -7.23 20.47
CA ALA A 34 -1.32 -5.88 20.88
C ALA A 34 -1.57 -4.84 19.77
N LEU A 35 -1.16 -5.11 18.53
CA LEU A 35 -1.34 -4.15 17.43
C LEU A 35 -2.81 -3.78 17.19
N PRO A 36 -3.79 -4.71 17.16
CA PRO A 36 -5.19 -4.34 16.96
C PRO A 36 -5.77 -3.50 18.11
N VAL A 37 -5.34 -3.75 19.35
CA VAL A 37 -5.74 -2.93 20.50
C VAL A 37 -5.16 -1.53 20.36
N LEU A 38 -3.87 -1.42 20.02
CA LEU A 38 -3.20 -0.15 19.85
C LEU A 38 -3.78 0.66 18.68
N ALA A 39 -4.12 0.01 17.57
CA ALA A 39 -4.78 0.62 16.44
C ALA A 39 -6.15 1.21 16.81
N ARG A 40 -6.88 0.55 17.72
CA ARG A 40 -8.19 1.01 18.20
C ARG A 40 -8.08 2.19 19.17
N VAL A 41 -7.14 2.12 20.12
CA VAL A 41 -6.99 3.13 21.19
C VAL A 41 -6.25 4.36 20.69
N LEU A 42 -5.25 4.17 19.83
CA LEU A 42 -4.40 5.24 19.30
C LEU A 42 -4.16 5.02 17.80
N PRO A 43 -5.11 5.36 16.91
CA PRO A 43 -5.01 5.09 15.46
C PRO A 43 -3.71 5.60 14.80
N LYS A 44 -3.22 6.77 15.23
CA LYS A 44 -1.98 7.38 14.70
C LYS A 44 -0.73 6.55 14.98
N SER A 45 -0.80 5.61 15.94
CA SER A 45 0.31 4.71 16.28
C SER A 45 0.73 3.81 15.11
N MET A 46 -0.19 3.43 14.23
CA MET A 46 0.14 2.60 13.06
C MET A 46 1.07 3.34 12.11
N GLU A 47 0.83 4.63 11.88
CA GLU A 47 1.70 5.48 11.05
C GLU A 47 3.06 5.68 11.72
N MET A 48 3.07 5.94 13.04
CA MET A 48 4.33 6.10 13.78
C MET A 48 5.18 4.83 13.75
N LEU A 49 4.56 3.66 13.92
CA LEU A 49 5.26 2.37 13.83
C LEU A 49 5.78 2.11 12.43
N PHE A 50 5.01 2.41 11.39
CA PHE A 50 5.45 2.23 10.02
C PHE A 50 6.61 3.16 9.65
N GLU A 51 6.55 4.43 10.05
CA GLU A 51 7.67 5.38 9.92
C GLU A 51 8.92 4.88 10.66
N GLU A 52 8.76 4.40 11.91
CA GLU A 52 9.88 3.90 12.71
C GLU A 52 10.54 2.67 12.09
N LEU A 53 9.76 1.72 11.59
CA LEU A 53 10.26 0.50 10.96
C LEU A 53 10.93 0.78 9.61
N GLN A 54 10.49 1.80 8.87
CA GLN A 54 11.14 2.23 7.63
C GLN A 54 12.55 2.79 7.86
N GLU A 55 12.76 3.51 8.96
CA GLU A 55 14.04 4.15 9.30
C GLU A 55 14.96 3.23 10.12
N ALA A 56 14.41 2.19 10.76
CA ALA A 56 15.15 1.21 11.56
C ALA A 56 16.41 0.61 10.92
N PRO A 57 16.44 0.20 9.63
CA PRO A 57 17.64 -0.38 9.02
C PRO A 57 18.79 0.63 8.80
N ALA A 58 18.51 1.95 8.87
CA ALA A 58 19.53 2.98 8.67
C ALA A 58 20.26 3.36 9.97
N GLY A 59 19.61 3.24 11.13
CA GLY A 59 20.14 3.68 12.42
C GLY A 59 20.86 2.63 13.27
N ARG A 60 20.77 1.34 12.93
CA ARG A 60 21.38 0.22 13.68
C ARG A 60 22.64 -0.37 13.06
N ARG A 61 23.08 0.17 11.91
CA ARG A 61 24.24 -0.28 11.11
C ARG A 61 25.62 -0.12 11.77
N GLU A 62 25.72 0.29 13.03
CA GLU A 62 27.01 0.44 13.72
C GLU A 62 27.61 -0.91 14.20
N GLY A 63 26.88 -2.03 14.10
CA GLY A 63 27.39 -3.38 14.36
C GLY A 63 27.72 -4.14 13.07
N GLY A 64 29.00 -4.24 12.72
CA GLY A 64 29.44 -4.93 11.51
C GLY A 64 29.41 -6.45 11.63
N GLY A 65 28.39 -7.08 11.04
CA GLY A 65 28.45 -8.50 10.64
C GLY A 65 27.09 -9.18 10.62
N GLY A 66 26.59 -9.60 9.45
CA GLY A 66 25.47 -10.54 9.23
C GLY A 66 24.07 -10.15 9.75
N GLU A 67 23.98 -9.41 10.86
CA GLU A 67 22.76 -9.00 11.55
C GLU A 67 21.90 -8.06 10.68
N GLY A 68 22.51 -7.32 9.76
CA GLY A 68 21.81 -6.38 8.89
C GLY A 68 20.77 -7.02 7.96
N GLU A 69 21.02 -8.22 7.42
CA GLU A 69 20.04 -8.90 6.55
C GLU A 69 18.85 -9.41 7.38
N GLN A 70 19.13 -10.00 8.54
CA GLN A 70 18.11 -10.50 9.45
C GLN A 70 17.23 -9.37 10.02
N GLU A 71 17.84 -8.24 10.42
CA GLU A 71 17.10 -7.06 10.89
C GLU A 71 16.23 -6.44 9.79
N GLU A 72 16.71 -6.46 8.54
CA GLU A 72 15.94 -5.98 7.39
C GLU A 72 14.69 -6.85 7.14
N ASP A 73 14.82 -8.17 7.25
CA ASP A 73 13.72 -9.12 7.12
C ASP A 73 12.70 -8.96 8.27
N GLU A 74 13.17 -8.90 9.52
CA GLU A 74 12.33 -8.70 10.70
C GLU A 74 11.51 -7.40 10.63
N SER A 75 12.14 -6.29 10.19
CA SER A 75 11.45 -5.03 9.95
C SER A 75 10.37 -5.15 8.88
N LEU A 76 10.64 -5.90 7.81
CA LEU A 76 9.70 -6.11 6.72
C LEU A 76 8.48 -6.92 7.13
N TRP A 77 8.68 -7.94 7.97
CA TRP A 77 7.60 -8.69 8.62
C TRP A 77 6.76 -7.80 9.53
N ALA A 78 7.39 -7.00 10.38
CA ALA A 78 6.71 -6.08 11.27
C ALA A 78 5.89 -5.03 10.48
N MET A 79 6.45 -4.43 9.43
CA MET A 79 5.74 -3.50 8.55
C MET A 79 4.53 -4.16 7.90
N THR A 80 4.67 -5.39 7.40
CA THR A 80 3.56 -6.17 6.83
C THR A 80 2.44 -6.36 7.86
N ALA A 81 2.78 -6.71 9.11
CA ALA A 81 1.81 -6.87 10.18
C ALA A 81 1.09 -5.56 10.50
N VAL A 82 1.84 -4.46 10.65
CA VAL A 82 1.29 -3.12 10.92
C VAL A 82 0.32 -2.70 9.82
N ILE A 83 0.68 -2.85 8.54
CA ILE A 83 -0.21 -2.47 7.43
C ILE A 83 -1.45 -3.37 7.38
N LYS A 84 -1.30 -4.68 7.59
CA LYS A 84 -2.45 -5.60 7.63
C LYS A 84 -3.42 -5.26 8.77
N VAL A 85 -2.90 -4.90 9.94
CA VAL A 85 -3.73 -4.46 11.07
C VAL A 85 -4.41 -3.13 10.77
N ALA A 86 -3.68 -2.15 10.23
CA ALA A 86 -4.21 -0.86 9.84
C ALA A 86 -5.39 -1.01 8.86
N ARG A 87 -5.21 -1.77 7.77
CA ARG A 87 -6.27 -2.08 6.80
C ARG A 87 -7.46 -2.80 7.43
N ARG A 88 -7.22 -3.80 8.30
CA ARG A 88 -8.29 -4.59 8.96
C ARG A 88 -9.11 -3.74 9.93
N THR A 89 -8.47 -2.80 10.61
CA THR A 89 -9.12 -1.94 11.61
C THR A 89 -9.64 -0.63 11.02
N GLY A 90 -9.40 -0.38 9.72
CA GLY A 90 -9.83 0.83 9.03
C GLY A 90 -9.10 2.09 9.50
N VAL A 91 -7.88 1.96 10.04
CA VAL A 91 -7.05 3.09 10.48
C VAL A 91 -5.83 3.25 9.58
N GLY A 92 -5.16 4.40 9.70
CA GLY A 92 -4.01 4.76 8.90
C GLY A 92 -4.35 5.83 7.88
N SER A 93 -3.39 6.71 7.60
CA SER A 93 -3.54 7.75 6.59
C SER A 93 -3.49 7.17 5.18
N GLU A 94 -4.06 7.92 4.24
CA GLU A 94 -3.92 7.63 2.81
C GLU A 94 -2.43 7.57 2.41
N GLU A 95 -1.60 8.46 2.95
CA GLU A 95 -0.15 8.47 2.71
C GLU A 95 0.53 7.16 3.18
N MET A 96 0.08 6.58 4.29
CA MET A 96 0.62 5.32 4.77
C MET A 96 0.18 4.13 3.92
N LEU A 97 -1.09 4.08 3.50
CA LEU A 97 -1.70 2.87 2.93
C LEU A 97 -1.75 2.84 1.40
N SER A 98 -1.66 4.01 0.76
CA SER A 98 -1.73 4.16 -0.68
C SER A 98 -0.49 3.56 -1.33
N VAL A 99 -0.70 2.72 -2.35
CA VAL A 99 0.39 2.15 -3.16
C VAL A 99 1.07 3.22 -4.03
N SER A 100 0.52 4.43 -4.08
CA SER A 100 1.15 5.56 -4.76
C SER A 100 2.15 6.32 -3.89
N SER A 101 2.15 6.13 -2.57
CA SER A 101 3.08 6.85 -1.68
C SER A 101 4.49 6.27 -1.76
N GLU A 102 5.49 7.14 -1.63
CA GLU A 102 6.90 6.73 -1.78
C GLU A 102 7.31 5.73 -0.69
N GLY A 103 6.81 5.91 0.55
CA GLY A 103 7.06 4.98 1.65
C GLY A 103 6.51 3.57 1.36
N MET A 104 5.27 3.48 0.86
CA MET A 104 4.66 2.21 0.49
C MET A 104 5.33 1.57 -0.72
N VAL A 105 5.70 2.35 -1.75
CA VAL A 105 6.42 1.85 -2.92
C VAL A 105 7.76 1.25 -2.51
N ARG A 106 8.55 1.93 -1.66
CA ARG A 106 9.82 1.41 -1.14
C ARG A 106 9.62 0.10 -0.36
N PHE A 107 8.63 0.04 0.52
CA PHE A 107 8.28 -1.18 1.25
C PHE A 107 7.90 -2.33 0.30
N LEU A 108 7.02 -2.08 -0.67
CA LEU A 108 6.55 -3.11 -1.59
C LEU A 108 7.67 -3.64 -2.48
N ARG A 109 8.56 -2.77 -2.99
CA ARG A 109 9.73 -3.21 -3.76
C ARG A 109 10.60 -4.18 -2.97
N ARG A 110 10.88 -3.88 -1.71
CA ARG A 110 11.62 -4.78 -0.80
C ARG A 110 10.89 -6.11 -0.59
N ALA A 111 9.56 -6.07 -0.39
CA ALA A 111 8.75 -7.28 -0.23
C ALA A 111 8.75 -8.16 -1.49
N LEU A 112 8.66 -7.57 -2.69
CA LEU A 112 8.61 -8.32 -3.96
C LEU A 112 9.94 -8.97 -4.36
N SER A 113 11.07 -8.47 -3.85
CA SER A 113 12.41 -9.03 -4.08
C SER A 113 12.91 -9.91 -2.94
N HIS A 114 12.09 -10.15 -1.90
CA HIS A 114 12.49 -10.90 -0.72
C HIS A 114 12.73 -12.39 -1.04
N VAL A 115 13.63 -13.03 -0.29
CA VAL A 115 14.01 -14.43 -0.51
C VAL A 115 12.83 -15.40 -0.27
N GLU A 116 12.07 -15.18 0.80
CA GLU A 116 10.91 -15.99 1.15
C GLU A 116 9.67 -15.73 0.28
N ASP A 117 9.03 -16.82 -0.18
CA ASP A 117 7.81 -16.82 -0.99
C ASP A 117 6.65 -16.08 -0.32
N ASP A 118 6.45 -16.28 0.99
CA ASP A 118 5.33 -15.70 1.72
C ASP A 118 5.40 -14.18 1.78
N MET A 119 6.60 -13.61 1.91
CA MET A 119 6.79 -12.16 1.91
C MET A 119 6.46 -11.56 0.54
N ARG A 120 6.92 -12.22 -0.53
CA ARG A 120 6.61 -11.82 -1.91
C ARG A 120 5.12 -11.88 -2.21
N LEU A 121 4.45 -12.94 -1.75
CA LEU A 121 2.99 -13.07 -1.86
C LEU A 121 2.25 -11.99 -1.09
N ASN A 122 2.71 -11.64 0.12
CA ASN A 122 2.12 -10.55 0.90
C ASN A 122 2.25 -9.21 0.15
N GLY A 123 3.42 -8.91 -0.42
CA GLY A 123 3.64 -7.72 -1.23
C GLY A 123 2.69 -7.67 -2.44
N LEU A 124 2.60 -8.76 -3.19
CA LEU A 124 1.69 -8.86 -4.34
C LEU A 124 0.22 -8.71 -3.92
N GLU A 125 -0.19 -9.36 -2.83
CA GLU A 125 -1.55 -9.26 -2.29
C GLU A 125 -1.91 -7.81 -1.97
N MET A 126 -0.98 -7.07 -1.37
CA MET A 126 -1.19 -5.68 -0.99
C MET A 126 -1.37 -4.73 -2.18
N ILE A 127 -0.74 -5.04 -3.32
CA ILE A 127 -0.90 -4.32 -4.59
C ILE A 127 -2.24 -4.70 -5.24
N CYS A 128 -2.53 -5.99 -5.32
CA CYS A 128 -3.70 -6.52 -6.03
C CYS A 128 -5.02 -6.27 -5.30
N MET A 129 -5.02 -6.18 -3.97
CA MET A 129 -6.21 -6.07 -3.14
C MET A 129 -6.31 -4.69 -2.48
N GLN A 130 -6.92 -3.76 -3.22
CA GLN A 130 -7.37 -2.46 -2.71
C GLN A 130 -8.81 -2.54 -2.18
N ALA A 131 -9.14 -1.68 -1.21
CA ALA A 131 -10.45 -1.66 -0.55
C ALA A 131 -11.61 -1.37 -1.53
N LYS A 132 -11.35 -0.61 -2.61
CA LYS A 132 -12.34 -0.27 -3.64
C LYS A 132 -12.04 -1.00 -4.94
N GLN A 133 -12.79 -2.07 -5.21
CA GLN A 133 -12.66 -2.87 -6.44
C GLN A 133 -13.09 -2.14 -7.72
N THR A 134 -13.74 -0.99 -7.62
CA THR A 134 -14.15 -0.14 -8.75
C THR A 134 -13.15 0.97 -9.05
N GLU A 135 -12.13 1.14 -8.21
CA GLU A 135 -11.10 2.15 -8.40
C GLU A 135 -10.16 1.75 -9.54
N ALA A 136 -9.78 2.74 -10.36
CA ALA A 136 -8.82 2.53 -11.43
C ALA A 136 -7.45 2.16 -10.86
N ALA A 137 -6.77 1.21 -11.48
CA ALA A 137 -5.40 0.91 -11.10
C ALA A 137 -4.51 2.12 -11.41
N THR A 138 -3.72 2.51 -10.42
CA THR A 138 -2.74 3.58 -10.53
C THR A 138 -1.54 3.12 -11.35
N ARG A 139 -0.81 4.07 -11.95
CA ARG A 139 0.43 3.77 -12.68
C ARG A 139 1.46 3.05 -11.80
N ARG A 140 1.59 3.46 -10.53
CA ARG A 140 2.52 2.85 -9.57
C ARG A 140 2.19 1.39 -9.30
N GLU A 141 0.92 1.04 -9.14
CA GLU A 141 0.51 -0.37 -8.99
C GLU A 141 0.88 -1.21 -10.22
N VAL A 142 0.69 -0.66 -11.44
CA VAL A 142 1.06 -1.36 -12.68
C VAL A 142 2.57 -1.58 -12.76
N GLU A 143 3.37 -0.56 -12.43
CA GLU A 143 4.84 -0.66 -12.37
C GLU A 143 5.28 -1.75 -11.39
N LEU A 144 4.70 -1.79 -10.19
CA LEU A 144 5.04 -2.82 -9.18
C LEU A 144 4.62 -4.23 -9.61
N VAL A 145 3.49 -4.39 -10.30
CA VAL A 145 3.11 -5.69 -10.88
C VAL A 145 4.08 -6.12 -11.98
N GLN A 146 4.57 -5.19 -12.80
CA GLN A 146 5.61 -5.49 -13.80
C GLN A 146 6.91 -5.94 -13.12
N ASP A 147 7.35 -5.23 -12.09
CA ASP A 147 8.54 -5.61 -11.30
C ASP A 147 8.37 -7.01 -10.70
N PHE A 148 7.21 -7.29 -10.12
CA PHE A 148 6.89 -8.62 -9.61
C PHE A 148 7.04 -9.70 -10.69
N LEU A 149 6.48 -9.48 -11.89
CA LEU A 149 6.55 -10.45 -12.99
C LEU A 149 7.99 -10.69 -13.45
N LEU A 150 8.81 -9.63 -13.52
CA LEU A 150 10.22 -9.77 -13.92
C LEU A 150 11.04 -10.54 -12.89
N LEU A 151 10.76 -10.35 -11.60
CA LEU A 151 11.51 -10.96 -10.50
C LEU A 151 11.07 -12.39 -10.17
N ASN A 152 9.77 -12.70 -10.31
CA ASN A 152 9.17 -13.87 -9.66
C ASN A 152 8.59 -14.94 -10.60
N MET A 153 8.66 -14.76 -11.92
CA MET A 153 8.06 -15.68 -12.90
C MET A 153 8.81 -17.01 -13.10
N LYS A 154 9.99 -17.17 -12.51
CA LYS A 154 10.73 -18.45 -12.46
C LYS A 154 10.35 -19.17 -11.17
N SER A 155 9.24 -19.89 -11.16
CA SER A 155 8.59 -20.23 -9.88
C SER A 155 9.33 -21.25 -9.02
N SER A 156 9.25 -21.03 -7.71
CA SER A 156 9.67 -21.86 -6.58
C SER A 156 8.80 -23.11 -6.32
N SER A 157 7.46 -23.01 -6.36
CA SER A 157 6.54 -24.15 -6.11
C SER A 157 5.18 -24.03 -6.82
N SER A 158 4.43 -25.14 -6.92
CA SER A 158 3.08 -25.15 -7.53
C SER A 158 2.09 -24.26 -6.77
N HIS A 159 2.10 -24.33 -5.42
CA HIS A 159 1.24 -23.52 -4.56
C HIS A 159 1.51 -22.02 -4.76
N TYR A 160 2.78 -21.61 -4.77
CA TYR A 160 3.17 -20.22 -5.01
C TYR A 160 2.62 -19.70 -6.34
N ARG A 161 2.78 -20.47 -7.43
CA ARG A 161 2.24 -20.09 -8.75
C ARG A 161 0.73 -19.90 -8.72
N GLN A 162 0.00 -20.82 -8.11
CA GLN A 162 -1.46 -20.74 -8.03
C GLN A 162 -1.89 -19.45 -7.32
N ARG A 163 -1.28 -19.14 -6.18
CA ARG A 163 -1.56 -17.91 -5.42
C ARG A 163 -1.23 -16.64 -6.22
N CYS A 164 -0.10 -16.62 -6.92
CA CYS A 164 0.25 -15.50 -7.79
C CYS A 164 -0.78 -15.30 -8.90
N MET A 165 -1.18 -16.38 -9.58
CA MET A 165 -2.18 -16.33 -10.65
C MET A 165 -3.54 -15.84 -10.16
N GLU A 166 -3.97 -16.24 -8.97
CA GLU A 166 -5.21 -15.74 -8.34
C GLU A 166 -5.17 -14.23 -8.10
N LEU A 167 -4.06 -13.72 -7.55
CA LEU A 167 -3.88 -12.30 -7.26
C LEU A 167 -3.80 -11.46 -8.53
N LEU A 168 -3.03 -11.92 -9.53
CA LEU A 168 -2.94 -11.27 -10.83
C LEU A 168 -4.29 -11.24 -11.55
N LYS A 169 -5.06 -12.34 -11.50
CA LYS A 169 -6.41 -12.41 -12.06
C LYS A 169 -7.33 -11.35 -11.43
N LYS A 170 -7.28 -11.16 -10.10
CA LYS A 170 -8.04 -10.10 -9.41
C LYS A 170 -7.62 -8.72 -9.91
N PHE A 171 -6.32 -8.45 -10.01
CA PHE A 171 -5.80 -7.16 -10.47
C PHE A 171 -6.22 -6.83 -11.91
N PHE A 172 -6.04 -7.76 -12.85
CA PHE A 172 -6.46 -7.55 -14.25
C PHE A 172 -7.99 -7.43 -14.39
N THR A 173 -8.75 -8.15 -13.55
CA THR A 173 -10.20 -7.99 -13.48
C THR A 173 -10.58 -6.58 -13.03
N ARG A 174 -9.89 -6.03 -12.01
CA ARG A 174 -10.07 -4.65 -11.54
C ARG A 174 -9.78 -3.64 -12.66
N ILE A 175 -8.67 -3.80 -13.39
CA ILE A 175 -8.34 -2.95 -14.54
C ILE A 175 -9.46 -3.01 -15.59
N ARG A 176 -9.92 -4.21 -15.95
CA ARG A 176 -10.98 -4.39 -16.94
C ARG A 176 -12.28 -3.69 -16.51
N ILE A 177 -12.71 -3.89 -15.26
CA ILE A 177 -13.97 -3.34 -14.73
C ILE A 177 -13.89 -1.81 -14.65
N SER A 178 -12.81 -1.27 -14.06
CA SER A 178 -12.62 0.18 -13.93
C SER A 178 -12.53 0.87 -15.30
N SER A 179 -11.81 0.28 -16.27
CA SER A 179 -11.73 0.81 -17.65
C SER A 179 -13.10 0.85 -18.32
N GLN A 180 -13.89 -0.23 -18.20
CA GLN A 180 -15.25 -0.28 -18.76
C GLN A 180 -16.15 0.78 -18.12
N HIS A 181 -16.02 1.01 -16.82
CA HIS A 181 -16.77 2.03 -16.10
C HIS A 181 -16.44 3.44 -16.61
N ILE A 182 -15.15 3.78 -16.71
CA ILE A 182 -14.68 5.07 -17.23
C ILE A 182 -15.18 5.32 -18.66
N LEU A 183 -15.05 4.33 -19.54
CA LEU A 183 -15.52 4.45 -20.93
C LEU A 183 -17.04 4.65 -21.02
N THR A 184 -17.80 3.97 -20.16
CA THR A 184 -19.26 4.11 -20.12
C THR A 184 -19.67 5.49 -19.62
N GLN A 185 -18.97 6.02 -18.61
CA GLN A 185 -19.19 7.38 -18.11
C GLN A 185 -18.85 8.44 -19.17
N ALA A 186 -17.72 8.29 -19.87
CA ALA A 186 -17.33 9.18 -20.95
C ALA A 186 -18.40 9.24 -22.06
N ARG A 187 -18.91 8.07 -22.50
CA ARG A 187 -19.99 7.99 -23.50
C ARG A 187 -21.30 8.64 -23.02
N LYS A 188 -21.63 8.53 -21.73
CA LYS A 188 -22.82 9.21 -21.16
C LYS A 188 -22.63 10.72 -21.12
N ALA A 189 -21.45 11.21 -20.78
CA ALA A 189 -21.13 12.64 -20.80
C ALA A 189 -21.18 13.22 -22.23
N GLU A 190 -20.70 12.47 -23.23
CA GLU A 190 -20.81 12.85 -24.65
C GLU A 190 -22.26 12.89 -25.15
N LYS A 191 -23.12 11.99 -24.68
CA LYS A 191 -24.55 12.01 -25.01
C LYS A 191 -25.29 13.14 -24.29
N GLY A 192 -24.97 13.42 -23.03
CA GLY A 192 -25.57 14.52 -22.27
C GLY A 192 -25.13 15.91 -22.74
N THR A 193 -24.05 16.00 -23.51
CA THR A 193 -23.57 17.24 -24.16
C THR A 193 -24.06 17.39 -25.61
N ARG A 194 -24.93 16.50 -26.09
CA ARG A 194 -25.54 16.55 -27.42
C ARG A 194 -27.06 16.70 -27.30
N ASP A 195 -27.67 17.62 -28.04
CA ASP A 195 -29.13 17.79 -28.10
C ASP A 195 -29.82 16.63 -28.87
N GLU A 196 -31.15 16.60 -28.93
CA GLU A 196 -31.95 15.59 -29.67
C GLU A 196 -31.60 15.50 -31.17
N LYS A 197 -30.88 16.49 -31.72
CA LYS A 197 -30.40 16.54 -33.11
C LYS A 197 -28.88 16.31 -33.23
N GLY A 198 -28.21 15.91 -32.15
CA GLY A 198 -26.78 15.57 -32.13
C GLY A 198 -25.82 16.77 -32.09
N ARG A 199 -26.30 17.99 -31.87
CA ARG A 199 -25.47 19.21 -31.79
C ARG A 199 -24.85 19.36 -30.42
N LYS A 200 -23.59 19.80 -30.34
CA LYS A 200 -22.92 20.13 -29.08
C LYS A 200 -23.72 21.23 -28.36
N ILE A 201 -24.12 20.99 -27.13
CA ILE A 201 -24.77 21.98 -26.27
C ILE A 201 -23.67 22.98 -25.86
N GLU A 202 -23.66 24.16 -26.48
CA GLU A 202 -22.79 25.26 -26.08
C GLU A 202 -23.19 25.72 -24.67
N ARG A 203 -22.25 25.69 -23.73
CA ARG A 203 -22.48 26.26 -22.39
C ARG A 203 -22.54 27.78 -22.55
N PRO A 204 -23.55 28.47 -21.99
CA PRO A 204 -23.58 29.92 -22.04
C PRO A 204 -22.38 30.48 -21.27
N ASP A 205 -21.68 31.40 -21.92
CA ASP A 205 -20.48 32.10 -21.45
C ASP A 205 -20.88 33.03 -20.28
N GLU A 206 -20.86 32.51 -19.04
CA GLU A 206 -21.24 33.27 -17.83
C GLU A 206 -20.35 34.50 -17.59
N ASP A 207 -19.19 34.60 -18.25
CA ASP A 207 -18.30 35.76 -18.15
C ASP A 207 -18.71 36.95 -19.02
N ARG A 208 -19.71 36.82 -19.92
CA ARG A 208 -20.22 37.93 -20.74
C ARG A 208 -21.29 38.79 -20.06
N VAL A 209 -21.75 38.43 -18.85
CA VAL A 209 -22.77 39.21 -18.11
C VAL A 209 -22.16 40.30 -17.21
N ARG A 210 -20.83 40.41 -17.10
CA ARG A 210 -20.18 41.62 -16.54
C ARG A 210 -19.98 42.69 -17.62
N ILE A 211 -21.10 43.19 -18.14
CA ILE A 211 -21.13 44.41 -18.94
C ILE A 211 -21.12 45.61 -17.99
N VAL A 212 -20.12 46.48 -18.17
CA VAL A 212 -20.21 47.94 -18.15
C VAL A 212 -21.26 48.52 -17.19
N ARG A 213 -20.79 48.99 -16.03
CA ARG A 213 -21.09 50.31 -15.48
C ARG A 213 -20.15 50.63 -14.32
#